data_AF-A0A955JFW3-F1
#
_entry.id   AF-A0A955JFW3-F1
#
_cell.length_a   1.000
_cell.length_b   1.000
_cell.length_c   1.000
_cell.angle_alpha   90.00
_cell.angle_beta   90.00
_cell.angle_gamma   90.00
#
_symmetry.space_group_name_H-M   'P 1'
#
loop_
_entity.id
_entity.type
_entity.pdbx_description
1 polymer ?
#
loop_
_entity_poly.entity_id
_entity_poly.type
_entity_poly.pdbx_seq_one_letter_code
_entity_poly.pdbx_strand_id
1 'polypeptide(L)'
;MLGVGFSLHAEAEFLELTRPIIEDEADYFEVSPETLWRSDGKSLELNGYAELFAELKRRSGRPFVAHGLAFSLGSDPDDAAETRRLALWLQGLRQVQAVFDFQWFSDHLGWVFAAGLNPVFPLPLPPTREAAARVAQRLRAIQGVVPTTAFENPAGFFRLGEPDLDAAFWNLICEQGDAHLMLDLHNLYTESINLGVDPQEVLDQLDLDRVIQIHLSGGSESDPSWLRSRRVLRLDSHDTAIPEVVWELLEYALPRCRRLRGIVVERLNGTVEPADIPVLRGEIRRARQRLDARCLIATDPPPRQCPLPDGGGLSALQAAIVARIGDSNSFEDLCRADLPREAREALQHCDADGYRVTSLIVRKLRFERMCLADRSFEQAFDEQPEALIETYEDFARATPPTAWFPHEDARAYHQWRQGRDPGSPLE
;
A
#
# COMPACT_ATOMS: atom_id res chain seq x y z
N MET A 1 -6.59 -3.06 -23.82
CA MET A 1 -5.26 -2.61 -23.36
C MET A 1 -5.29 -1.09 -23.33
N LEU A 2 -4.94 -0.46 -22.22
CA LEU A 2 -4.86 0.99 -22.05
C LEU A 2 -3.48 1.57 -22.42
N GLY A 3 -2.42 0.77 -22.36
CA GLY A 3 -1.05 1.23 -22.67
C GLY A 3 -0.20 1.40 -21.42
N VAL A 4 0.57 2.48 -21.36
CA VAL A 4 1.39 2.85 -20.21
C VAL A 4 0.84 4.11 -19.55
N GLY A 5 0.44 3.99 -18.29
CA GLY A 5 -0.11 5.06 -17.48
C GLY A 5 0.91 5.66 -16.52
N PHE A 6 0.46 6.69 -15.81
CA PHE A 6 1.21 7.39 -14.78
C PHE A 6 0.33 7.63 -13.56
N SER A 7 0.91 7.47 -12.37
CA SER A 7 0.21 7.71 -11.10
C SER A 7 0.10 9.21 -10.82
N LEU A 8 -1.11 9.68 -10.50
CA LEU A 8 -1.40 11.08 -10.18
C LEU A 8 -1.49 11.27 -8.68
N HIS A 9 -0.60 12.11 -8.13
CA HIS A 9 -0.66 12.54 -6.74
C HIS A 9 -1.41 13.87 -6.61
N ALA A 10 -2.29 13.97 -5.62
CA ALA A 10 -3.10 15.15 -5.33
C ALA A 10 -2.28 16.26 -4.64
N GLU A 11 -1.25 16.75 -5.33
CA GLU A 11 -0.33 17.78 -4.86
C GLU A 11 0.05 18.73 -6.01
N ALA A 12 -0.06 20.04 -5.78
CA ALA A 12 0.10 21.04 -6.83
C ALA A 12 1.52 21.03 -7.45
N GLU A 13 2.57 20.95 -6.62
CA GLU A 13 3.96 20.96 -7.08
C GLU A 13 4.28 19.71 -7.91
N PHE A 14 3.93 18.52 -7.41
CA PHE A 14 4.04 17.28 -8.18
C PHE A 14 3.35 17.36 -9.55
N LEU A 15 2.09 17.83 -9.59
CA LEU A 15 1.31 17.92 -10.85
C LEU A 15 1.89 18.94 -11.83
N GLU A 16 2.51 20.02 -11.32
CA GLU A 16 3.19 21.00 -12.16
C GLU A 16 4.48 20.43 -12.74
N LEU A 17 5.33 19.82 -11.91
CA LEU A 17 6.60 19.20 -12.32
C LEU A 17 6.37 18.08 -13.34
N THR A 18 5.38 17.23 -13.10
CA THR A 18 5.08 16.05 -13.95
C THR A 18 4.16 16.36 -15.12
N ARG A 19 3.75 17.62 -15.33
CA ARG A 19 2.91 18.03 -16.47
C ARG A 19 3.37 17.47 -17.82
N PRO A 20 4.67 17.50 -18.20
CA PRO A 20 5.11 16.95 -19.48
C PRO A 20 4.83 15.45 -19.63
N ILE A 21 4.84 14.70 -18.53
CA ILE A 21 4.50 13.27 -18.52
C ILE A 21 2.98 13.11 -18.68
N ILE A 22 2.21 13.85 -17.88
CA ILE A 22 0.75 13.80 -17.86
C ILE A 22 0.17 14.19 -19.22
N GLU A 23 0.71 15.23 -19.87
CA GLU A 23 0.18 15.74 -21.13
C GLU A 23 0.71 14.95 -22.34
N ASP A 24 2.02 14.65 -22.39
CA ASP A 24 2.65 14.11 -23.60
C ASP A 24 2.85 12.58 -23.59
N GLU A 25 3.05 11.96 -22.41
CA GLU A 25 3.53 10.57 -22.35
C GLU A 25 2.49 9.57 -21.83
N ALA A 26 1.65 9.90 -20.87
CA ALA A 26 0.77 8.93 -20.22
C ALA A 26 -0.46 8.57 -21.09
N ASP A 27 -0.72 7.28 -21.32
CA ASP A 27 -1.88 6.80 -22.08
C ASP A 27 -3.16 6.77 -21.22
N TYR A 28 -3.01 6.58 -19.90
CA TYR A 28 -4.08 6.61 -18.90
C TYR A 28 -3.54 7.08 -17.55
N PHE A 29 -4.44 7.35 -16.62
CA PHE A 29 -4.08 7.85 -15.29
C PHE A 29 -4.53 6.90 -14.20
N GLU A 30 -3.67 6.72 -13.21
CA GLU A 30 -4.02 6.10 -11.94
C GLU A 30 -4.15 7.16 -10.87
N VAL A 31 -5.11 6.99 -9.96
CA VAL A 31 -5.31 7.91 -8.85
C VAL A 31 -5.79 7.16 -7.63
N SER A 32 -5.33 7.57 -6.45
CA SER A 32 -5.88 7.09 -5.19
C SER A 32 -7.21 7.78 -4.89
N PRO A 33 -8.34 7.06 -4.92
CA PRO A 33 -9.66 7.69 -4.87
C PRO A 33 -9.89 8.49 -3.59
N GLU A 34 -9.35 8.04 -2.45
CA GLU A 34 -9.47 8.74 -1.16
C GLU A 34 -8.81 10.11 -1.10
N THR A 35 -7.92 10.42 -2.04
CA THR A 35 -7.32 11.76 -2.17
C THR A 35 -8.27 12.78 -2.80
N LEU A 36 -9.41 12.33 -3.34
CA LEU A 36 -10.35 13.14 -4.11
C LEU A 36 -11.55 13.64 -3.28
N TRP A 37 -11.64 13.26 -2.01
CA TRP A 37 -12.66 13.77 -1.11
C TRP A 37 -12.08 14.24 0.21
N ARG A 38 -12.88 14.98 0.97
CA ARG A 38 -12.66 15.28 2.38
C ARG A 38 -13.70 14.54 3.21
N SER A 39 -13.33 14.15 4.42
CA SER A 39 -14.23 13.52 5.38
C SER A 39 -14.14 14.18 6.74
N ASP A 40 -15.28 14.34 7.40
CA ASP A 40 -15.41 14.65 8.82
C ASP A 40 -15.77 13.41 9.67
N GLY A 41 -15.64 12.21 9.08
CA GLY A 41 -16.04 10.94 9.68
C GLY A 41 -17.54 10.63 9.66
N LYS A 42 -18.38 11.56 9.18
CA LYS A 42 -19.84 11.38 9.05
C LYS A 42 -20.34 11.59 7.62
N SER A 43 -19.67 12.45 6.88
CA SER A 43 -20.01 12.85 5.53
C SER A 43 -18.74 12.93 4.66
N LEU A 44 -18.97 13.02 3.35
CA LEU A 44 -17.93 13.11 2.34
C LEU A 44 -18.29 14.18 1.31
N GLU A 45 -17.31 14.99 0.95
CA GLU A 45 -17.42 16.00 -0.10
C GLU A 45 -16.21 15.88 -1.03
N LEU A 46 -16.44 15.89 -2.35
CA LEU A 46 -15.37 15.92 -3.34
C LEU A 46 -14.57 17.22 -3.19
N ASN A 47 -13.24 17.12 -3.30
CA ASN A 47 -12.35 18.26 -3.13
C ASN A 47 -11.89 18.84 -4.47
N GLY A 48 -11.09 19.91 -4.45
CA GLY A 48 -10.63 20.58 -5.66
C GLY A 48 -9.79 19.71 -6.61
N TYR A 49 -9.15 18.64 -6.12
CA TYR A 49 -8.44 17.70 -6.98
C TYR A 49 -9.38 16.81 -7.78
N ALA A 50 -10.56 16.45 -7.22
CA ALA A 50 -11.58 15.77 -7.99
C ALA A 50 -12.04 16.61 -9.19
N GLU A 51 -12.23 17.92 -9.01
CA GLU A 51 -12.58 18.83 -10.09
C GLU A 51 -11.45 18.97 -11.12
N LEU A 52 -10.21 19.13 -10.65
CA LEU A 52 -9.03 19.23 -11.50
C LEU A 52 -8.83 18.00 -12.38
N PHE A 53 -8.92 16.79 -11.80
CA PHE A 53 -8.77 15.55 -12.54
C PHE A 53 -9.97 15.24 -13.42
N ALA A 54 -11.18 15.63 -13.03
CA ALA A 54 -12.35 15.54 -13.91
C ALA A 54 -12.18 16.43 -15.16
N GLU A 55 -11.58 17.61 -15.03
CA GLU A 55 -11.24 18.46 -16.16
C GLU A 55 -10.12 17.86 -17.02
N LEU A 56 -9.09 17.27 -16.40
CA LEU A 56 -8.05 16.53 -17.13
C LEU A 56 -8.66 15.38 -17.95
N LYS A 57 -9.57 14.59 -17.35
CA LYS A 57 -10.30 13.52 -18.04
C LYS A 57 -11.07 14.08 -19.24
N ARG A 58 -11.82 15.17 -19.08
CA ARG A 58 -12.60 15.81 -20.16
C ARG A 58 -11.71 16.29 -21.30
N ARG A 59 -10.60 16.98 -21.00
CA ARG A 59 -9.74 17.55 -22.04
C ARG A 59 -8.92 16.50 -22.78
N SER A 60 -8.42 15.49 -22.07
CA SER A 60 -7.51 14.49 -22.63
C SER A 60 -8.26 13.32 -23.28
N GLY A 61 -9.48 13.02 -22.82
CA GLY A 61 -10.22 11.83 -23.20
C GLY A 61 -9.58 10.52 -22.72
N ARG A 62 -8.56 10.58 -21.87
CA ARG A 62 -7.83 9.40 -21.39
C ARG A 62 -8.54 8.76 -20.19
N PRO A 63 -8.50 7.41 -20.08
CA PRO A 63 -9.18 6.69 -19.01
C PRO A 63 -8.48 6.85 -17.66
N PHE A 64 -9.24 6.58 -16.60
CA PHE A 64 -8.75 6.54 -15.23
C PHE A 64 -8.90 5.14 -14.65
N VAL A 65 -7.98 4.79 -13.76
CA VAL A 65 -8.04 3.60 -12.90
C VAL A 65 -7.84 4.06 -11.46
N ALA A 66 -8.34 3.29 -10.51
CA ALA A 66 -8.24 3.62 -9.10
C ALA A 66 -7.30 2.65 -8.39
N HIS A 67 -6.37 3.18 -7.61
CA HIS A 67 -5.49 2.40 -6.75
C HIS A 67 -5.52 2.97 -5.32
N GLY A 68 -6.20 2.25 -4.42
CA GLY A 68 -6.38 2.64 -3.03
C GLY A 68 -5.17 2.32 -2.14
N LEU A 69 -4.99 3.15 -1.13
CA LEU A 69 -3.95 3.07 -0.11
C LEU A 69 -4.51 2.64 1.26
N ALA A 70 -5.84 2.77 1.44
CA ALA A 70 -6.46 2.72 2.76
C ALA A 70 -7.76 1.91 2.83
N PHE A 71 -8.15 1.14 1.80
CA PHE A 71 -9.38 0.34 1.91
C PHE A 71 -9.25 -0.78 2.94
N SER A 72 -8.04 -1.34 3.12
CA SER A 72 -7.75 -2.40 4.10
C SER A 72 -8.42 -3.75 3.80
N LEU A 73 -7.91 -4.45 2.78
CA LEU A 73 -8.49 -5.72 2.32
C LEU A 73 -8.48 -6.84 3.37
N GLY A 74 -7.57 -6.82 4.32
CA GLY A 74 -7.37 -7.86 5.33
C GLY A 74 -7.97 -7.58 6.71
N SER A 75 -8.53 -6.39 6.94
CA SER A 75 -9.04 -6.01 8.27
C SER A 75 -10.23 -6.85 8.71
N ASP A 76 -10.32 -7.09 10.02
CA ASP A 76 -11.41 -7.83 10.65
C ASP A 76 -12.80 -7.33 10.20
N PRO A 77 -13.62 -8.19 9.55
CA PRO A 77 -14.96 -7.82 9.14
C PRO A 77 -15.91 -7.56 10.31
N ASP A 78 -15.63 -8.11 11.50
CA ASP A 78 -16.50 -8.00 12.67
C ASP A 78 -16.21 -6.77 13.55
N ASP A 79 -15.16 -6.01 13.23
CA ASP A 79 -14.89 -4.75 13.92
C ASP A 79 -15.92 -3.68 13.51
N ALA A 80 -16.68 -3.20 14.50
CA ALA A 80 -17.76 -2.24 14.30
C ALA A 80 -17.27 -0.85 13.84
N ALA A 81 -16.07 -0.43 14.26
CA ALA A 81 -15.47 0.82 13.80
C ALA A 81 -15.05 0.72 12.34
N GLU A 82 -14.46 -0.42 11.96
CA GLU A 82 -14.08 -0.71 10.59
C GLU A 82 -15.29 -0.76 9.65
N THR A 83 -16.35 -1.44 10.08
CA THR A 83 -17.60 -1.55 9.32
C THR A 83 -18.19 -0.17 9.02
N ARG A 84 -18.20 0.74 10.00
CA ARG A 84 -18.69 2.12 9.80
C ARG A 84 -17.80 2.90 8.84
N ARG A 85 -16.48 2.81 8.99
CA ARG A 85 -15.53 3.49 8.10
C ARG A 85 -15.71 3.02 6.66
N LEU A 86 -15.78 1.72 6.42
CA LEU A 86 -15.90 1.16 5.08
C LEU A 86 -17.21 1.55 4.39
N ALA A 87 -18.31 1.63 5.15
CA ALA A 87 -19.57 2.12 4.62
C ALA A 87 -19.42 3.56 4.07
N LEU A 88 -18.73 4.42 4.81
CA LEU A 88 -18.41 5.78 4.38
C LEU A 88 -17.43 5.77 3.20
N TRP A 89 -16.35 5.00 3.27
CA TRP A 89 -15.35 4.91 2.20
C TRP A 89 -15.98 4.44 0.87
N LEU A 90 -16.85 3.43 0.90
CA LEU A 90 -17.59 2.95 -0.28
C LEU A 90 -18.58 4.00 -0.82
N GLN A 91 -19.11 4.89 0.03
CA GLN A 91 -19.89 6.04 -0.43
C GLN A 91 -19.00 7.02 -1.22
N GLY A 92 -17.79 7.30 -0.73
CA GLY A 92 -16.79 8.10 -1.44
C GLY A 92 -16.44 7.49 -2.79
N LEU A 93 -16.11 6.20 -2.80
CA LEU A 93 -15.80 5.46 -4.04
C LEU A 93 -16.96 5.55 -5.05
N ARG A 94 -18.23 5.45 -4.62
CA ARG A 94 -19.38 5.63 -5.53
C ARG A 94 -19.44 7.02 -6.15
N GLN A 95 -19.14 8.07 -5.38
CA GLN A 95 -19.13 9.44 -5.89
C GLN A 95 -18.05 9.62 -6.97
N VAL A 96 -16.82 9.19 -6.69
CA VAL A 96 -15.73 9.31 -7.67
C VAL A 96 -15.93 8.36 -8.85
N GLN A 97 -16.46 7.15 -8.65
CA GLN A 97 -16.78 6.25 -9.76
C GLN A 97 -17.78 6.88 -10.74
N ALA A 98 -18.78 7.61 -10.24
CA ALA A 98 -19.75 8.30 -11.10
C ALA A 98 -19.11 9.41 -11.97
N VAL A 99 -17.96 9.95 -11.56
CA VAL A 99 -17.21 11.00 -12.28
C VAL A 99 -16.16 10.38 -13.21
N PHE A 100 -15.38 9.46 -12.68
CA PHE A 100 -14.16 8.94 -13.31
C PHE A 100 -14.40 7.65 -14.10
N ASP A 101 -15.48 6.92 -13.85
CA ASP A 101 -15.78 5.64 -14.52
C ASP A 101 -14.54 4.74 -14.58
N PHE A 102 -13.99 4.44 -13.40
CA PHE A 102 -12.73 3.72 -13.28
C PHE A 102 -12.83 2.37 -14.00
N GLN A 103 -11.82 2.06 -14.81
CA GLN A 103 -11.78 0.82 -15.59
C GLN A 103 -11.56 -0.41 -14.70
N TRP A 104 -10.88 -0.21 -13.57
CA TRP A 104 -10.75 -1.15 -12.47
C TRP A 104 -10.34 -0.41 -11.19
N PHE A 105 -10.44 -1.11 -10.07
CA PHE A 105 -9.95 -0.67 -8.76
C PHE A 105 -8.94 -1.70 -8.21
N SER A 106 -7.79 -1.25 -7.71
CA SER A 106 -6.84 -2.05 -6.93
C SER A 106 -6.63 -1.44 -5.53
N ASP A 107 -6.16 -2.23 -4.58
CA ASP A 107 -5.67 -1.77 -3.27
C ASP A 107 -4.59 -2.74 -2.78
N HIS A 108 -3.83 -2.34 -1.76
CA HIS A 108 -2.72 -3.11 -1.22
C HIS A 108 -3.21 -4.39 -0.51
N LEU A 109 -2.56 -5.53 -0.80
CA LEU A 109 -2.81 -6.75 -0.03
C LEU A 109 -2.22 -6.63 1.36
N GLY A 110 -3.10 -6.41 2.33
CA GLY A 110 -2.71 -6.28 3.73
C GLY A 110 -3.85 -5.73 4.55
N TRP A 111 -3.53 -5.23 5.72
CA TRP A 111 -4.48 -4.57 6.60
C TRP A 111 -3.86 -3.32 7.23
N VAL A 112 -4.65 -2.25 7.29
CA VAL A 112 -4.34 -0.98 7.93
C VAL A 112 -5.29 -0.70 9.10
N PHE A 113 -5.98 -1.72 9.60
CA PHE A 113 -6.84 -1.55 10.77
C PHE A 113 -7.12 -2.84 11.53
N ALA A 114 -7.01 -2.78 12.85
CA ALA A 114 -7.49 -3.81 13.75
C ALA A 114 -7.72 -3.27 15.17
N ALA A 115 -8.77 -3.74 15.83
CA ALA A 115 -9.05 -3.44 17.24
C ALA A 115 -9.08 -1.93 17.55
N GLY A 116 -9.66 -1.11 16.66
CA GLY A 116 -9.70 0.34 16.83
C GLY A 116 -8.41 1.08 16.47
N LEU A 117 -7.36 0.38 16.03
CA LEU A 117 -6.04 0.95 15.73
C LEU A 117 -5.74 0.94 14.23
N ASN A 118 -5.11 2.03 13.75
CA ASN A 118 -4.69 2.25 12.37
C ASN A 118 -3.18 2.50 12.33
N PRO A 119 -2.34 1.53 11.93
CA PRO A 119 -0.90 1.71 11.83
C PRO A 119 -0.46 2.65 10.70
N VAL A 120 -1.37 3.24 9.92
CA VAL A 120 -1.11 4.13 8.78
C VAL A 120 -0.24 3.54 7.67
N PHE A 121 0.07 2.25 7.76
CA PHE A 121 0.92 1.49 6.85
C PHE A 121 0.34 0.07 6.70
N PRO A 122 0.16 -0.47 5.48
CA PRO A 122 -0.36 -1.82 5.29
C PRO A 122 0.56 -2.87 5.92
N LEU A 123 -0.02 -3.70 6.79
CA LEU A 123 0.69 -4.81 7.43
C LEU A 123 0.38 -6.14 6.73
N PRO A 124 1.34 -7.09 6.71
CA PRO A 124 1.19 -8.34 5.97
C PRO A 124 0.10 -9.23 6.55
N LEU A 125 -0.42 -10.12 5.71
CA LEU A 125 -1.35 -11.19 6.08
C LEU A 125 -0.63 -12.55 6.01
N PRO A 126 -0.94 -13.51 6.90
CA PRO A 126 -0.45 -14.87 6.73
C PRO A 126 -1.15 -15.55 5.54
N PRO A 127 -0.42 -16.33 4.71
CA PRO A 127 -0.98 -17.02 3.55
C PRO A 127 -1.84 -18.20 4.00
N THR A 128 -3.10 -17.92 4.34
CA THR A 128 -4.07 -18.85 4.93
C THR A 128 -5.40 -18.77 4.18
N ARG A 129 -6.22 -19.82 4.26
CA ARG A 129 -7.58 -19.81 3.69
C ARG A 129 -8.47 -18.80 4.41
N GLU A 130 -8.33 -18.62 5.72
CA GLU A 130 -9.01 -17.58 6.50
C GLU A 130 -8.72 -16.18 5.94
N ALA A 131 -7.44 -15.82 5.76
CA ALA A 131 -7.06 -14.52 5.23
C ALA A 131 -7.57 -14.31 3.80
N ALA A 132 -7.47 -15.34 2.94
CA ALA A 132 -7.92 -15.25 1.55
C ALA A 132 -9.43 -15.01 1.46
N ALA A 133 -10.21 -15.67 2.32
CA ALA A 133 -11.66 -15.49 2.39
C ALA A 133 -12.05 -14.06 2.81
N ARG A 134 -11.33 -13.46 3.77
CA ARG A 134 -11.55 -12.06 4.19
C ARG A 134 -11.26 -11.08 3.05
N VAL A 135 -10.11 -11.22 2.40
CA VAL A 135 -9.74 -10.38 1.25
C VAL A 135 -10.74 -10.52 0.10
N ALA A 136 -11.13 -11.75 -0.24
CA ALA A 136 -12.14 -12.02 -1.27
C ALA A 136 -13.50 -11.38 -0.94
N GLN A 137 -13.92 -11.40 0.33
CA GLN A 137 -15.15 -10.73 0.78
C GLN A 137 -15.07 -9.21 0.57
N ARG A 138 -13.93 -8.60 0.90
CA ARG A 138 -13.69 -7.15 0.75
C ARG A 138 -13.65 -6.72 -0.72
N LEU A 139 -12.99 -7.50 -1.57
CA LEU A 139 -12.98 -7.29 -3.02
C LEU A 139 -14.39 -7.34 -3.60
N ARG A 140 -15.23 -8.30 -3.16
CA ARG A 140 -16.65 -8.36 -3.57
C ARG A 140 -17.47 -7.14 -3.15
N ALA A 141 -17.17 -6.54 -1.99
CA ALA A 141 -17.84 -5.30 -1.58
C ALA A 141 -17.51 -4.14 -2.53
N ILE A 142 -16.25 -4.04 -2.98
CA ILE A 142 -15.82 -3.03 -3.96
C ILE A 142 -16.43 -3.32 -5.34
N GLN A 143 -16.55 -4.59 -5.75
CA GLN A 143 -17.17 -4.98 -7.02
C GLN A 143 -18.63 -4.49 -7.17
N GLY A 144 -19.32 -4.25 -6.05
CA GLY A 144 -20.63 -3.58 -6.04
C GLY A 144 -20.59 -2.09 -6.44
N VAL A 145 -19.41 -1.51 -6.62
CA VAL A 145 -19.16 -0.13 -7.05
C VAL A 145 -18.34 -0.09 -8.34
N VAL A 146 -17.18 -0.75 -8.36
CA VAL A 146 -16.28 -0.86 -9.52
C VAL A 146 -16.19 -2.33 -9.94
N PRO A 147 -16.80 -2.75 -11.06
CA PRO A 147 -17.00 -4.18 -11.36
C PRO A 147 -15.71 -5.00 -11.49
N THR A 148 -14.61 -4.40 -11.93
CA THR A 148 -13.30 -5.07 -12.03
C THR A 148 -12.44 -4.64 -10.86
N THR A 149 -12.03 -5.61 -10.04
CA THR A 149 -11.15 -5.37 -8.88
C THR A 149 -9.86 -6.16 -8.98
N ALA A 150 -8.82 -5.62 -8.36
CA ALA A 150 -7.54 -6.28 -8.16
C ALA A 150 -7.04 -6.03 -6.73
N PHE A 151 -6.03 -6.78 -6.33
CA PHE A 151 -5.18 -6.43 -5.18
C PHE A 151 -3.74 -6.35 -5.66
N GLU A 152 -2.90 -5.64 -4.92
CA GLU A 152 -1.47 -5.52 -5.19
C GLU A 152 -0.66 -6.42 -4.28
N ASN A 153 0.41 -7.04 -4.78
CA ASN A 153 1.38 -7.75 -3.93
C ASN A 153 2.17 -6.75 -3.06
N PRO A 154 2.38 -7.04 -1.77
CA PRO A 154 2.97 -6.08 -0.84
C PRO A 154 4.48 -5.94 -1.00
N ALA A 155 5.03 -4.79 -0.61
CA ALA A 155 6.44 -4.67 -0.27
C ALA A 155 6.71 -5.22 1.14
N GLY A 156 7.27 -6.42 1.24
CA GLY A 156 7.53 -7.08 2.51
C GLY A 156 8.79 -6.59 3.22
N PHE A 157 8.65 -6.15 4.48
CA PHE A 157 9.78 -5.95 5.42
C PHE A 157 9.94 -7.13 6.39
N PHE A 158 8.81 -7.67 6.84
CA PHE A 158 8.70 -8.94 7.54
C PHE A 158 7.52 -9.71 6.94
N ARG A 159 7.44 -11.01 7.24
CA ARG A 159 6.36 -11.87 6.78
C ARG A 159 5.66 -12.59 7.92
N LEU A 160 4.46 -13.06 7.63
CA LEU A 160 3.69 -13.96 8.49
C LEU A 160 3.48 -15.25 7.71
N GLY A 161 3.86 -16.40 8.28
CA GLY A 161 3.81 -17.69 7.61
C GLY A 161 4.91 -17.91 6.54
N GLU A 162 4.82 -19.06 5.87
CA GLU A 162 5.87 -19.61 4.99
C GLU A 162 6.05 -18.81 3.68
N PRO A 163 7.29 -18.58 3.21
CA PRO A 163 7.63 -18.00 1.90
C PRO A 163 7.00 -18.63 0.69
N ASP A 164 7.04 -19.96 0.61
CA ASP A 164 6.67 -20.68 -0.60
C ASP A 164 5.14 -20.70 -0.85
N LEU A 165 4.36 -20.01 0.00
CA LEU A 165 2.90 -19.96 -0.06
C LEU A 165 2.34 -18.68 -0.68
N ASP A 166 3.14 -17.64 -0.91
CA ASP A 166 2.64 -16.33 -1.36
C ASP A 166 1.91 -16.43 -2.71
N ALA A 167 2.51 -17.12 -3.70
CA ALA A 167 1.87 -17.33 -4.99
C ALA A 167 0.55 -18.12 -4.90
N ALA A 168 0.52 -19.18 -4.07
CA ALA A 168 -0.70 -19.96 -3.85
C ALA A 168 -1.78 -19.13 -3.14
N PHE A 169 -1.39 -18.25 -2.23
CA PHE A 169 -2.27 -17.33 -1.53
C PHE A 169 -2.90 -16.32 -2.48
N TRP A 170 -2.11 -15.67 -3.33
CA TRP A 170 -2.60 -14.69 -4.31
C TRP A 170 -3.52 -15.35 -5.34
N ASN A 171 -3.16 -16.53 -5.83
CA ASN A 171 -4.01 -17.32 -6.72
C ASN A 171 -5.36 -17.66 -6.08
N LEU A 172 -5.38 -18.07 -4.80
CA LEU A 172 -6.61 -18.37 -4.08
C LEU A 172 -7.49 -17.12 -3.90
N ILE A 173 -6.89 -15.95 -3.65
CA ILE A 173 -7.64 -14.69 -3.55
C ILE A 173 -8.31 -14.35 -4.89
N CYS A 174 -7.57 -14.46 -6.00
CA CYS A 174 -8.12 -14.25 -7.35
C CYS A 174 -9.28 -15.21 -7.65
N GLU A 175 -9.15 -16.49 -7.27
CA GLU A 175 -10.18 -17.50 -7.44
C GLU A 175 -11.43 -17.20 -6.60
N GLN A 176 -11.27 -16.98 -5.29
CA GLN A 176 -12.40 -16.78 -4.38
C GLN A 176 -13.08 -15.43 -4.57
N GLY A 177 -12.31 -14.39 -4.89
CA GLY A 177 -12.79 -13.01 -5.04
C GLY A 177 -13.31 -12.69 -6.44
N ASP A 178 -13.15 -13.59 -7.41
CA ASP A 178 -13.24 -13.29 -8.84
C ASP A 178 -12.53 -11.97 -9.19
N ALA A 179 -11.30 -11.85 -8.70
CA ALA A 179 -10.51 -10.64 -8.76
C ALA A 179 -9.23 -10.86 -9.57
N HIS A 180 -8.54 -9.77 -9.83
CA HIS A 180 -7.28 -9.72 -10.54
C HIS A 180 -6.10 -9.42 -9.62
N LEU A 181 -4.90 -9.50 -10.17
CA LEU A 181 -3.66 -9.08 -9.53
C LEU A 181 -3.14 -7.81 -10.21
N MET A 182 -2.78 -6.82 -9.41
CA MET A 182 -1.87 -5.75 -9.80
C MET A 182 -0.48 -6.19 -9.36
N LEU A 183 0.38 -6.52 -10.32
CA LEU A 183 1.70 -7.05 -10.03
C LEU A 183 2.70 -5.89 -9.96
N ASP A 184 3.07 -5.50 -8.75
CA ASP A 184 4.17 -4.57 -8.54
C ASP A 184 5.49 -5.37 -8.53
N LEU A 185 6.32 -5.09 -9.54
CA LEU A 185 7.60 -5.76 -9.71
C LEU A 185 8.72 -5.17 -8.83
N HIS A 186 8.57 -3.93 -8.38
CA HIS A 186 9.45 -3.34 -7.38
C HIS A 186 9.21 -3.96 -6.01
N ASN A 187 7.95 -4.20 -5.64
CA ASN A 187 7.57 -4.88 -4.40
C ASN A 187 8.11 -6.30 -4.37
N LEU A 188 7.96 -7.03 -5.47
CA LEU A 188 8.52 -8.39 -5.59
C LEU A 188 10.06 -8.38 -5.49
N TYR A 189 10.72 -7.38 -6.10
CA TYR A 189 12.17 -7.20 -5.93
C TYR A 189 12.54 -6.85 -4.48
N THR A 190 11.75 -6.01 -3.81
CA THR A 190 11.92 -5.64 -2.41
C THR A 190 11.80 -6.86 -1.50
N GLU A 191 10.80 -7.72 -1.71
CA GLU A 191 10.66 -9.00 -1.00
C GLU A 191 11.84 -9.93 -1.27
N SER A 192 12.40 -9.95 -2.49
CA SER A 192 13.59 -10.74 -2.79
C SER A 192 14.78 -10.32 -1.92
N ILE A 193 15.03 -9.01 -1.80
CA ILE A 193 16.13 -8.47 -0.99
C ILE A 193 15.86 -8.64 0.51
N ASN A 194 14.63 -8.38 0.94
CA ASN A 194 14.26 -8.29 2.35
C ASN A 194 13.90 -9.64 2.98
N LEU A 195 13.44 -10.61 2.19
CA LEU A 195 12.93 -11.88 2.71
C LEU A 195 13.61 -13.10 2.05
N GLY A 196 14.51 -12.89 1.08
CA GLY A 196 15.24 -13.96 0.41
C GLY A 196 14.37 -14.79 -0.53
N VAL A 197 13.27 -14.22 -1.01
CA VAL A 197 12.36 -14.86 -1.96
C VAL A 197 12.96 -14.81 -3.37
N ASP A 198 12.87 -15.90 -4.13
CA ASP A 198 13.21 -15.87 -5.56
C ASP A 198 12.01 -15.30 -6.35
N PRO A 199 12.16 -14.12 -6.97
CA PRO A 199 11.05 -13.48 -7.68
C PRO A 199 10.64 -14.26 -8.93
N GLN A 200 11.55 -14.98 -9.58
CA GLN A 200 11.19 -15.82 -10.74
C GLN A 200 10.41 -17.05 -10.31
N GLU A 201 10.77 -17.66 -9.18
CA GLU A 201 10.01 -18.78 -8.62
C GLU A 201 8.58 -18.37 -8.21
N VAL A 202 8.40 -17.17 -7.67
CA VAL A 202 7.06 -16.61 -7.42
C VAL A 202 6.28 -16.44 -8.73
N LEU A 203 6.89 -15.81 -9.74
CA LEU A 203 6.25 -15.58 -11.04
C LEU A 203 5.91 -16.89 -11.77
N ASP A 204 6.69 -17.95 -11.57
CA ASP A 204 6.44 -19.27 -12.15
C ASP A 204 5.29 -20.03 -11.48
N GLN A 205 4.94 -19.64 -10.24
CA GLN A 205 3.85 -20.23 -9.48
C GLN A 205 2.56 -19.41 -9.54
N LEU A 206 2.63 -18.15 -9.98
CA LEU A 206 1.47 -17.28 -10.11
C LEU A 206 0.67 -17.59 -11.38
N ASP A 207 -0.66 -17.47 -11.27
CA ASP A 207 -1.53 -17.37 -12.43
C ASP A 207 -1.37 -15.97 -13.06
N LEU A 208 -0.35 -15.79 -13.90
CA LEU A 208 -0.06 -14.50 -14.56
C LEU A 208 -1.19 -14.05 -15.49
N ASP A 209 -2.13 -14.94 -15.80
CA ASP A 209 -3.35 -14.68 -16.51
C ASP A 209 -4.37 -13.87 -15.69
N ARG A 210 -4.17 -13.77 -14.37
CA ARG A 210 -4.93 -12.88 -13.48
C ARG A 210 -4.33 -11.49 -13.38
N VAL A 211 -3.10 -11.28 -13.83
CA VAL A 211 -2.46 -9.96 -13.82
C VAL A 211 -3.16 -9.03 -14.81
N ILE A 212 -3.77 -7.97 -14.28
CA ILE A 212 -4.50 -6.95 -15.06
C ILE A 212 -3.68 -5.67 -15.22
N GLN A 213 -2.77 -5.41 -14.30
CA GLN A 213 -1.91 -4.23 -14.26
C GLN A 213 -0.55 -4.61 -13.72
N ILE A 214 0.50 -3.96 -14.21
CA ILE A 214 1.84 -4.04 -13.64
C ILE A 214 2.24 -2.65 -13.17
N HIS A 215 2.83 -2.57 -11.99
CA HIS A 215 3.49 -1.37 -11.49
C HIS A 215 5.00 -1.49 -11.63
N LEU A 216 5.61 -0.36 -11.97
CA LEU A 216 7.05 -0.18 -12.07
C LEU A 216 7.44 1.07 -11.30
N SER A 217 8.28 0.89 -10.29
CA SER A 217 8.84 1.98 -9.51
C SER A 217 10.32 1.67 -9.20
N GLY A 218 10.98 2.63 -8.54
CA GLY A 218 12.24 2.33 -7.87
C GLY A 218 12.13 2.58 -6.38
N GLY A 219 13.27 2.67 -5.71
CA GLY A 219 13.27 2.72 -4.25
C GLY A 219 14.67 2.74 -3.69
N SER A 220 14.76 3.25 -2.46
CA SER A 220 16.00 3.48 -1.75
C SER A 220 16.32 2.35 -0.77
N GLU A 221 17.49 2.47 -0.15
CA GLU A 221 17.99 1.55 0.86
C GLU A 221 17.84 2.15 2.25
N SER A 222 17.49 1.33 3.24
CA SER A 222 17.43 1.77 4.64
C SER A 222 18.83 2.11 5.16
N ASP A 223 18.93 3.11 6.03
CA ASP A 223 20.20 3.39 6.72
C ASP A 223 20.57 2.20 7.64
N PRO A 224 21.80 1.65 7.53
CA PRO A 224 22.22 0.51 8.35
C PRO A 224 22.27 0.82 9.86
N SER A 225 22.22 2.09 10.28
CA SER A 225 22.11 2.50 11.69
C SER A 225 20.72 2.26 12.28
N TRP A 226 19.68 2.07 11.47
CA TRP A 226 18.33 1.79 11.95
C TRP A 226 18.23 0.43 12.65
N LEU A 227 19.09 -0.51 12.25
CA LEU A 227 19.07 -1.90 12.68
C LEU A 227 20.33 -2.29 13.47
N ARG A 228 20.14 -3.07 14.54
CA ARG A 228 21.26 -3.59 15.34
C ARG A 228 22.16 -4.52 14.53
N SER A 229 21.56 -5.28 13.61
CA SER A 229 22.25 -6.17 12.69
C SER A 229 23.09 -5.45 11.63
N ARG A 230 22.89 -4.13 11.44
CA ARG A 230 23.39 -3.35 10.30
C ARG A 230 22.91 -3.85 8.93
N ARG A 231 21.87 -4.69 8.90
CA ARG A 231 21.22 -5.11 7.66
C ARG A 231 20.69 -3.88 6.93
N VAL A 232 20.84 -3.87 5.62
CA VAL A 232 20.22 -2.89 4.74
C VAL A 232 19.01 -3.54 4.10
N LEU A 233 17.84 -2.96 4.30
CA LEU A 233 16.59 -3.35 3.66
C LEU A 233 16.32 -2.43 2.48
N ARG A 234 15.69 -2.98 1.44
CA ARG A 234 15.13 -2.19 0.36
C ARG A 234 13.80 -1.59 0.83
N LEU A 235 13.61 -0.29 0.57
CA LEU A 235 12.43 0.46 0.95
C LEU A 235 11.51 0.66 -0.24
N ASP A 236 10.21 0.63 0.04
CA ASP A 236 9.17 0.94 -0.93
C ASP A 236 8.88 2.45 -1.01
N SER A 237 9.93 3.21 -1.32
CA SER A 237 9.94 4.68 -1.25
C SER A 237 9.53 5.35 -2.55
N HIS A 238 9.55 4.63 -3.68
CA HIS A 238 9.17 5.12 -5.00
C HIS A 238 9.93 6.42 -5.40
N ASP A 239 11.17 6.58 -4.92
CA ASP A 239 11.95 7.83 -4.95
C ASP A 239 13.10 7.86 -5.96
N THR A 240 13.51 6.72 -6.51
CA THR A 240 14.63 6.63 -7.47
C THR A 240 14.25 5.94 -8.77
N ALA A 241 14.99 6.18 -9.86
CA ALA A 241 14.86 5.47 -11.15
C ALA A 241 14.62 3.94 -10.98
N ILE A 242 13.81 3.37 -11.88
CA ILE A 242 13.46 1.95 -11.89
C ILE A 242 14.74 1.11 -12.08
N PRO A 243 15.10 0.25 -11.11
CA PRO A 243 16.30 -0.59 -11.20
C PRO A 243 16.26 -1.55 -12.38
N GLU A 244 17.42 -1.93 -12.93
CA GLU A 244 17.48 -2.87 -14.05
C GLU A 244 16.91 -4.25 -13.74
N VAL A 245 17.03 -4.72 -12.49
CA VAL A 245 16.41 -5.98 -12.05
C VAL A 245 14.89 -5.93 -12.21
N VAL A 246 14.24 -4.79 -11.99
CA VAL A 246 12.79 -4.65 -12.18
C VAL A 246 12.42 -4.70 -13.67
N TRP A 247 13.25 -4.15 -14.55
CA TRP A 247 13.09 -4.29 -16.00
C TRP A 247 13.26 -5.75 -16.47
N GLU A 248 14.22 -6.48 -15.90
CA GLU A 248 14.42 -7.91 -16.17
C GLU A 248 13.20 -8.74 -15.71
N LEU A 249 12.63 -8.44 -14.54
CA LEU A 249 11.40 -9.07 -14.07
C LEU A 249 10.20 -8.76 -14.97
N LEU A 250 10.11 -7.53 -15.48
CA LEU A 250 9.08 -7.16 -16.46
C LEU A 250 9.22 -8.01 -17.72
N GLU A 251 10.43 -8.13 -18.26
CA GLU A 251 10.70 -8.96 -19.45
C GLU A 251 10.39 -10.45 -19.21
N TYR A 252 10.61 -10.93 -17.98
CA TYR A 252 10.30 -12.30 -17.58
C TYR A 252 8.79 -12.57 -17.45
N ALA A 253 8.02 -11.64 -16.88
CA ALA A 253 6.58 -11.81 -16.62
C ALA A 253 5.72 -11.49 -17.86
N LEU A 254 6.05 -10.41 -18.58
CA LEU A 254 5.19 -9.80 -19.60
C LEU A 254 4.71 -10.75 -20.72
N PRO A 255 5.52 -11.71 -21.23
CA PRO A 255 5.05 -12.69 -22.23
C PRO A 255 3.92 -13.61 -21.74
N ARG A 256 3.74 -13.76 -20.43
CA ARG A 256 2.77 -14.65 -19.79
C ARG A 256 1.50 -13.93 -19.33
N CYS A 257 1.56 -12.60 -19.15
CA CYS A 257 0.42 -11.78 -18.72
C CYS A 257 -0.60 -11.53 -19.86
N ARG A 258 -1.37 -12.55 -20.29
CA ARG A 258 -2.26 -12.44 -21.47
C ARG A 258 -3.47 -11.53 -21.25
N ARG A 259 -3.91 -11.33 -19.99
CA ARG A 259 -5.01 -10.43 -19.63
C ARG A 259 -4.56 -9.05 -19.17
N LEU A 260 -3.27 -8.74 -19.28
CA LEU A 260 -2.74 -7.42 -18.93
C LEU A 260 -3.51 -6.32 -19.67
N ARG A 261 -3.91 -5.29 -18.94
CA ARG A 261 -4.62 -4.11 -19.45
C ARG A 261 -3.81 -2.83 -19.33
N GLY A 262 -2.82 -2.74 -18.44
CA GLY A 262 -1.98 -1.54 -18.31
C GLY A 262 -0.64 -1.79 -17.60
N ILE A 263 0.33 -0.91 -17.83
CA ILE A 263 1.51 -0.74 -16.98
C ILE A 263 1.46 0.67 -16.40
N VAL A 264 1.73 0.87 -15.12
CA VAL A 264 1.94 2.22 -14.54
C VAL A 264 3.38 2.36 -14.11
N VAL A 265 3.95 3.53 -14.43
CA VAL A 265 5.19 3.99 -13.83
C VAL A 265 4.83 4.89 -12.65
N GLU A 266 5.37 4.58 -11.48
CA GLU A 266 5.10 5.29 -10.24
C GLU A 266 6.28 6.11 -9.73
N ARG A 267 5.95 7.26 -9.14
CA ARG A 267 6.85 8.15 -8.39
C ARG A 267 6.08 8.80 -7.27
N LEU A 268 6.60 8.71 -6.05
CA LEU A 268 5.95 9.35 -4.92
C LEU A 268 6.05 10.88 -5.03
N ASN A 269 5.03 11.58 -4.53
CA ASN A 269 5.10 13.02 -4.39
C ASN A 269 6.16 13.43 -3.36
N GLY A 270 6.75 14.62 -3.53
CA GLY A 270 7.88 15.09 -2.73
C GLY A 270 9.23 14.42 -3.04
N THR A 271 9.30 13.46 -3.97
CA THR A 271 10.55 12.78 -4.38
C THR A 271 10.96 13.07 -5.82
N VAL A 272 10.20 13.90 -6.54
CA VAL A 272 10.48 14.24 -7.95
C VAL A 272 11.14 15.60 -8.02
N GLU A 273 12.33 15.66 -8.59
CA GLU A 273 13.04 16.89 -8.92
C GLU A 273 12.95 17.19 -10.43
N PRO A 274 13.20 18.44 -10.85
CA PRO A 274 13.23 18.79 -12.28
C PRO A 274 14.19 17.92 -13.12
N ALA A 275 15.27 17.41 -12.51
CA ALA A 275 16.25 16.55 -13.14
C ALA A 275 15.71 15.13 -13.46
N ASP A 276 14.64 14.70 -12.78
CA ASP A 276 14.06 13.36 -12.95
C ASP A 276 13.08 13.29 -14.12
N ILE A 277 12.54 14.43 -14.57
CA ILE A 277 11.53 14.46 -15.64
C ILE A 277 12.02 13.78 -16.94
N PRO A 278 13.24 14.04 -17.46
CA PRO A 278 13.74 13.31 -18.62
C PRO A 278 13.87 11.79 -18.38
N VAL A 279 14.22 11.38 -17.16
CA VAL A 279 14.34 9.96 -16.77
C VAL A 279 12.97 9.30 -16.81
N LEU A 280 11.97 9.87 -16.14
CA LEU A 280 10.60 9.35 -16.09
C LEU A 280 9.96 9.24 -17.47
N ARG A 281 10.17 10.23 -18.35
CA ARG A 281 9.74 10.15 -19.75
C ARG A 281 10.42 8.98 -20.47
N GLY A 282 11.72 8.77 -20.21
CA GLY A 282 12.48 7.64 -20.73
C GLY A 282 11.92 6.29 -20.25
N GLU A 283 11.59 6.18 -18.96
CA GLU A 283 11.02 4.99 -18.34
C GLU A 283 9.65 4.63 -18.91
N ILE A 284 8.75 5.62 -19.06
CA ILE A 284 7.43 5.40 -19.69
C ILE A 284 7.58 4.93 -21.14
N ARG A 285 8.48 5.55 -21.90
CA ARG A 285 8.76 5.14 -23.29
C ARG A 285 9.38 3.75 -23.35
N ARG A 286 10.26 3.40 -22.41
CA ARG A 286 10.85 2.06 -22.30
C ARG A 286 9.79 1.01 -21.97
N ALA A 287 8.93 1.27 -20.99
CA ALA A 287 7.80 0.40 -20.67
C ALA A 287 6.89 0.19 -21.88
N ARG A 288 6.60 1.26 -22.65
CA ARG A 288 5.82 1.18 -23.88
C ARG A 288 6.49 0.31 -24.94
N GLN A 289 7.79 0.50 -25.17
CA GLN A 289 8.56 -0.32 -26.11
C GLN A 289 8.52 -1.81 -25.73
N ARG A 290 8.66 -2.15 -24.45
CA ARG A 290 8.57 -3.54 -23.97
C ARG A 290 7.16 -4.10 -24.13
N LEU A 291 6.15 -3.30 -23.80
CA LEU A 291 4.74 -3.66 -23.96
C LEU A 291 4.39 -3.93 -25.42
N ASP A 292 4.86 -3.10 -26.35
CA ASP A 292 4.61 -3.24 -27.79
C ASP A 292 5.38 -4.40 -28.42
N ALA A 293 6.60 -4.67 -27.93
CA ALA A 293 7.43 -5.76 -28.41
C ALA A 293 7.05 -7.13 -27.83
N ARG A 294 6.09 -7.21 -26.90
CA ARG A 294 5.78 -8.47 -26.20
C ARG A 294 5.27 -9.54 -27.16
N CYS A 295 5.91 -10.70 -27.14
CA CYS A 295 5.40 -11.89 -27.80
C CYS A 295 4.73 -12.79 -26.75
N LEU A 296 3.40 -12.88 -26.79
CA LEU A 296 2.67 -13.72 -25.85
C LEU A 296 3.01 -15.19 -26.05
N ILE A 297 3.26 -15.90 -24.95
CA ILE A 297 3.42 -17.35 -24.95
C ILE A 297 2.02 -17.98 -25.06
N ALA A 298 1.89 -19.01 -25.91
CA ALA A 298 0.60 -19.62 -26.23
C ALA A 298 -0.07 -20.26 -24.99
N THR A 299 0.73 -20.91 -24.15
CA THR A 299 0.30 -21.58 -22.92
C THR A 299 1.33 -21.34 -21.83
N ASP A 300 0.88 -20.77 -20.72
CA ASP A 300 1.67 -20.74 -19.49
C ASP A 300 1.45 -22.06 -18.73
N PRO A 301 2.47 -22.63 -18.07
CA PRO A 301 2.26 -23.78 -17.20
C PRO A 301 1.19 -23.44 -16.15
N PRO A 302 0.30 -24.39 -15.80
CA PRO A 302 -0.64 -24.14 -14.73
C PRO A 302 0.12 -23.84 -13.43
N PRO A 303 -0.36 -22.90 -12.60
CA PRO A 303 0.27 -22.58 -11.33
C PRO A 303 0.38 -23.85 -10.47
N ARG A 304 1.49 -24.00 -9.75
CA ARG A 304 1.65 -25.10 -8.80
C ARG A 304 0.61 -24.96 -7.70
N GLN A 305 -0.13 -26.04 -7.43
CA GLN A 305 -1.03 -26.07 -6.29
C GLN A 305 -0.21 -26.33 -5.02
N CYS A 306 -0.06 -25.29 -4.20
CA CYS A 306 0.48 -25.43 -2.85
C CYS A 306 -0.69 -25.38 -1.85
N PRO A 307 -0.90 -26.42 -1.01
CA PRO A 307 -2.00 -26.43 -0.06
C PRO A 307 -1.79 -25.37 1.04
N LEU A 308 -2.65 -24.37 1.07
CA LEU A 308 -2.65 -23.35 2.12
C LEU A 308 -3.25 -23.90 3.43
N PRO A 309 -2.68 -23.55 4.59
CA PRO A 309 -3.27 -23.83 5.89
C PRO A 309 -4.64 -23.15 6.03
N ASP A 310 -5.53 -23.75 6.81
CA ASP A 310 -6.87 -23.18 7.06
C ASP A 310 -6.77 -21.79 7.72
N GLY A 311 -5.78 -21.59 8.60
CA GLY A 311 -5.62 -20.38 9.41
C GLY A 311 -6.30 -20.53 10.77
N GLY A 312 -6.43 -19.41 11.49
CA GLY A 312 -6.98 -19.36 12.84
C GLY A 312 -6.43 -18.19 13.64
N GLY A 313 -7.31 -17.44 14.30
CA GLY A 313 -6.91 -16.36 15.20
C GLY A 313 -6.34 -15.12 14.50
N LEU A 314 -6.62 -14.91 13.22
CA LEU A 314 -6.12 -13.75 12.46
C LEU A 314 -6.46 -12.42 13.15
N SER A 315 -7.69 -12.25 13.65
CA SER A 315 -8.07 -11.03 14.39
C SER A 315 -7.23 -10.82 15.66
N ALA A 316 -6.93 -11.89 16.40
CA ALA A 316 -6.08 -11.82 17.59
C ALA A 316 -4.63 -11.48 17.23
N LEU A 317 -4.12 -12.05 16.12
CA LEU A 317 -2.80 -11.73 15.59
C LEU A 317 -2.68 -10.26 15.20
N GLN A 318 -3.65 -9.75 14.43
CA GLN A 318 -3.69 -8.35 14.00
C GLN A 318 -3.75 -7.41 15.21
N ALA A 319 -4.62 -7.70 16.19
CA ALA A 319 -4.71 -6.93 17.43
C ALA A 319 -3.38 -6.93 18.22
N ALA A 320 -2.69 -8.07 18.29
CA ALA A 320 -1.42 -8.17 19.00
C ALA A 320 -0.30 -7.37 18.34
N ILE A 321 -0.23 -7.38 17.00
CA ILE A 321 0.75 -6.62 16.22
C ILE A 321 0.49 -5.12 16.37
N VAL A 322 -0.73 -4.65 16.08
CA VAL A 322 -1.01 -3.21 16.05
C VAL A 322 -0.92 -2.56 17.44
N ALA A 323 -1.18 -3.31 18.51
CA ALA A 323 -0.98 -2.84 19.88
C ALA A 323 0.50 -2.58 20.24
N ARG A 324 1.45 -3.09 19.44
CA ARG A 324 2.89 -3.07 19.72
C ARG A 324 3.72 -2.37 18.64
N ILE A 325 3.22 -2.29 17.40
CA ILE A 325 3.98 -1.78 16.25
C ILE A 325 4.42 -0.32 16.41
N GLY A 326 3.83 0.44 17.33
CA GLY A 326 4.30 1.78 17.69
C GLY A 326 5.67 1.83 18.40
N ASP A 327 6.12 0.72 18.99
CA ASP A 327 7.42 0.61 19.64
C ASP A 327 8.34 -0.36 18.88
N SER A 328 9.45 0.18 18.38
CA SER A 328 10.43 -0.54 17.56
C SER A 328 11.31 -1.52 18.34
N ASN A 329 11.11 -1.63 19.67
CA ASN A 329 11.75 -2.60 20.55
C ASN A 329 10.77 -3.68 21.08
N SER A 330 9.50 -3.64 20.67
CA SER A 330 8.44 -4.50 21.22
C SER A 330 8.36 -5.90 20.59
N PHE A 331 9.28 -6.26 19.69
CA PHE A 331 9.23 -7.54 18.96
C PHE A 331 9.20 -8.75 19.91
N GLU A 332 10.05 -8.76 20.94
CA GLU A 332 10.05 -9.87 21.90
C GLU A 332 8.73 -9.97 22.69
N ASP A 333 8.08 -8.84 22.96
CA ASP A 333 6.78 -8.81 23.64
C ASP A 333 5.64 -9.25 22.72
N LEU A 334 5.78 -9.06 21.40
CA LEU A 334 4.89 -9.64 20.40
C LEU A 334 5.06 -11.17 20.38
N CYS A 335 6.28 -11.69 20.38
CA CYS A 335 6.54 -13.14 20.42
C CYS A 335 6.03 -13.82 21.70
N ARG A 336 5.91 -13.09 22.81
CA ARG A 336 5.37 -13.57 24.10
C ARG A 336 3.86 -13.36 24.25
N ALA A 337 3.19 -12.76 23.27
CA ALA A 337 1.76 -12.48 23.36
C ALA A 337 0.95 -13.79 23.47
N ASP A 338 -0.09 -13.78 24.30
CA ASP A 338 -1.03 -14.89 24.41
C ASP A 338 -1.93 -14.93 23.17
N LEU A 339 -1.57 -15.79 22.23
CA LEU A 339 -2.21 -15.92 20.92
C LEU A 339 -2.72 -17.34 20.70
N PRO A 340 -3.78 -17.54 19.89
CA PRO A 340 -4.15 -18.85 19.38
C PRO A 340 -2.96 -19.56 18.71
N ARG A 341 -3.01 -20.89 18.64
CA ARG A 341 -1.88 -21.69 18.14
C ARG A 341 -1.48 -21.29 16.72
N GLU A 342 -2.46 -21.17 15.84
CA GLU A 342 -2.29 -20.86 14.43
C GLU A 342 -1.70 -19.45 14.23
N ALA A 343 -2.12 -18.48 15.06
CA ALA A 343 -1.55 -17.14 15.10
C ALA A 343 -0.08 -17.14 15.54
N ARG A 344 0.31 -18.00 16.51
CA ARG A 344 1.72 -18.16 16.91
C ARG A 344 2.56 -18.81 15.82
N GLU A 345 2.01 -19.79 15.11
CA GLU A 345 2.69 -20.44 13.97
C GLU A 345 2.97 -19.41 12.85
N ALA A 346 2.01 -18.52 12.55
CA ALA A 346 2.22 -17.43 11.60
C ALA A 346 3.38 -16.48 11.97
N LEU A 347 3.59 -16.21 13.27
CA LEU A 347 4.68 -15.33 13.74
C LEU A 347 6.08 -15.96 13.64
N GLN A 348 6.22 -17.27 13.45
CA GLN A 348 7.54 -17.93 13.44
C GLN A 348 8.47 -17.43 12.32
N HIS A 349 7.89 -16.92 11.24
CA HIS A 349 8.61 -16.36 10.09
C HIS A 349 8.73 -14.84 10.12
N CYS A 350 8.24 -14.20 11.18
CA CYS A 350 8.39 -12.78 11.40
C CYS A 350 9.82 -12.50 11.88
N ASP A 351 10.55 -11.68 11.13
CA ASP A 351 11.91 -11.28 11.48
C ASP A 351 11.93 -9.97 12.29
N ALA A 352 12.84 -9.89 13.26
CA ALA A 352 12.95 -8.78 14.19
C ALA A 352 13.38 -7.46 13.51
N ASP A 353 14.28 -7.53 12.52
CA ASP A 353 14.74 -6.35 11.79
C ASP A 353 13.61 -5.82 10.91
N GLY A 354 12.92 -6.71 10.19
CA GLY A 354 11.74 -6.38 9.41
C GLY A 354 10.66 -5.69 10.23
N TYR A 355 10.29 -6.28 11.37
CA TYR A 355 9.33 -5.69 12.31
C TYR A 355 9.78 -4.31 12.80
N ARG A 356 11.07 -4.16 13.12
CA ARG A 356 11.65 -2.91 13.58
C ARG A 356 11.58 -1.81 12.52
N VAL A 357 11.93 -2.10 11.27
CA VAL A 357 11.81 -1.12 10.17
C VAL A 357 10.36 -0.73 9.96
N THR A 358 9.43 -1.68 9.93
CA THR A 358 8.01 -1.35 9.83
C THR A 358 7.55 -0.45 10.98
N SER A 359 7.97 -0.73 12.21
CA SER A 359 7.65 0.14 13.36
C SER A 359 8.20 1.56 13.20
N LEU A 360 9.43 1.72 12.70
CA LEU A 360 10.02 3.02 12.42
C LEU A 360 9.26 3.78 11.32
N ILE A 361 8.81 3.07 10.27
CA ILE A 361 7.97 3.64 9.20
C ILE A 361 6.63 4.12 9.76
N VAL A 362 5.94 3.30 10.56
CA VAL A 362 4.67 3.69 11.22
C VAL A 362 4.86 4.96 12.05
N ARG A 363 5.96 5.06 12.81
CA ARG A 363 6.29 6.27 13.58
C ARG A 363 6.57 7.47 12.68
N LYS A 364 7.38 7.31 11.63
CA LYS A 364 7.67 8.38 10.66
C LYS A 364 6.37 8.92 10.04
N LEU A 365 5.50 8.04 9.56
CA LEU A 365 4.25 8.43 8.91
C LEU A 365 3.31 9.17 9.87
N ARG A 366 3.20 8.73 11.13
CA ARG A 366 2.45 9.47 12.16
C ARG A 366 3.04 10.86 12.42
N PHE A 367 4.36 10.99 12.47
CA PHE A 367 5.04 12.28 12.63
C PHE A 367 4.73 13.22 11.47
N GLU A 368 4.88 12.74 10.23
CA GLU A 368 4.63 13.52 9.01
C GLU A 368 3.17 14.00 8.93
N ARG A 369 2.22 13.13 9.30
CA ARG A 369 0.82 13.51 9.40
C ARG A 369 0.59 14.65 10.39
N MET A 370 1.31 14.67 11.50
CA MET A 370 1.22 15.78 12.45
C MET A 370 1.80 17.08 11.87
N CYS A 371 2.95 17.03 11.22
CA CYS A 371 3.51 18.20 10.53
C CYS A 371 2.53 18.76 9.50
N LEU A 372 1.89 17.89 8.71
CA LEU A 372 0.88 18.29 7.72
C LEU A 372 -0.37 18.91 8.34
N ALA A 373 -0.77 18.47 9.53
CA ALA A 373 -2.01 18.90 10.17
C ALA A 373 -1.87 20.09 11.11
N ASP A 374 -0.68 20.33 11.65
CA ASP A 374 -0.42 21.30 12.70
C ASP A 374 0.85 22.13 12.43
N ARG A 375 0.63 23.36 11.96
CA ARG A 375 1.71 24.33 11.72
C ARG A 375 2.54 24.65 12.96
N SER A 376 1.97 24.56 14.16
CA SER A 376 2.73 24.81 15.39
C SER A 376 3.69 23.66 15.70
N PHE A 377 3.30 22.44 15.35
CA PHE A 377 4.16 21.26 15.44
C PHE A 377 5.27 21.30 14.38
N GLU A 378 4.92 21.64 13.14
CA GLU A 378 5.88 21.85 12.05
C GLU A 378 6.92 22.94 12.40
N GLN A 379 6.46 24.11 12.87
CA GLN A 379 7.36 25.18 13.29
C GLN A 379 8.26 24.76 14.45
N ALA A 380 7.74 24.00 15.42
CA ALA A 380 8.54 23.49 16.53
C ALA A 380 9.63 22.51 16.04
N PHE A 381 9.36 21.75 14.97
CA PHE A 381 10.35 20.86 14.37
C PHE A 381 11.48 21.65 13.72
N ASP A 382 11.16 22.71 12.99
CA ASP A 382 12.13 23.58 12.35
C ASP A 382 13.03 24.31 13.37
N GLU A 383 12.45 24.72 14.51
CA GLU A 383 13.16 25.46 15.55
C GLU A 383 13.99 24.57 16.50
N GLN A 384 13.44 23.41 16.91
CA GLN A 384 14.02 22.54 17.93
C GLN A 384 13.82 21.05 17.59
N PRO A 385 14.44 20.53 16.51
CA PRO A 385 14.16 19.20 16.00
C PRO A 385 14.47 18.09 17.01
N GLU A 386 15.61 18.17 17.70
CA GLU A 386 16.02 17.14 18.66
C GLU A 386 15.03 17.00 19.84
N ALA A 387 14.62 18.14 20.43
CA ALA A 387 13.70 18.16 21.56
C ALA A 387 12.27 17.72 21.16
N LEU A 388 11.84 18.11 19.96
CA LEU A 388 10.53 17.68 19.46
C LEU A 388 10.52 16.18 19.15
N ILE A 389 11.59 15.65 18.54
CA ILE A 389 11.72 14.22 18.29
C ILE A 389 11.63 13.44 19.60
N GLU A 390 12.39 13.80 20.63
CA GLU A 390 12.35 13.14 21.95
C GLU A 390 10.92 13.14 22.54
N THR A 391 10.26 14.30 22.53
CA THR A 391 8.87 14.44 23.00
C THR A 391 7.90 13.61 22.18
N TYR A 392 8.09 13.56 20.86
CA TYR A 392 7.27 12.76 19.97
C TYR A 392 7.49 11.26 20.20
N GLU A 393 8.71 10.82 20.51
CA GLU A 393 8.97 9.41 20.83
C GLU A 393 8.20 8.98 22.08
N ASP A 394 8.15 9.82 23.11
CA ASP A 394 7.36 9.57 24.31
C ASP A 394 5.86 9.48 24.00
N PHE A 395 5.35 10.39 23.16
CA PHE A 395 3.98 10.35 22.68
C PHE A 395 3.68 9.05 21.92
N ALA A 396 4.54 8.68 20.97
CA ALA A 396 4.34 7.50 20.12
C ALA A 396 4.36 6.19 20.94
N ARG A 397 5.19 6.12 21.99
CA ARG A 397 5.19 5.00 22.94
C ARG A 397 3.95 4.96 23.83
N ALA A 398 3.47 6.12 24.28
CA ALA A 398 2.35 6.23 25.20
C ALA A 398 0.99 6.12 24.51
N THR A 399 0.91 6.44 23.22
CA THR A 399 -0.34 6.53 22.48
C THR A 399 -0.37 5.59 21.28
N PRO A 400 -1.29 4.62 21.27
CA PRO A 400 -1.43 3.73 20.13
C PRO A 400 -1.94 4.51 18.92
N PRO A 401 -1.63 4.06 17.69
CA PRO A 401 -2.05 4.77 16.49
C PRO A 401 -3.53 4.50 16.23
N THR A 402 -4.40 5.46 16.55
CA THR A 402 -5.86 5.34 16.40
C THR A 402 -6.43 6.21 15.28
N ALA A 403 -5.63 7.18 14.80
CA ALA A 403 -6.06 8.22 13.89
C ALA A 403 -6.25 7.70 12.46
N TRP A 404 -7.37 8.08 11.84
CA TRP A 404 -7.62 7.90 10.42
C TRP A 404 -7.11 9.08 9.62
N PHE A 405 -7.30 10.29 10.16
CA PHE A 405 -6.91 11.53 9.49
C PHE A 405 -5.78 12.27 10.23
N PRO A 406 -4.93 13.00 9.50
CA PRO A 406 -3.77 13.69 10.09
C PRO A 406 -4.12 14.61 11.29
N HIS A 407 -5.26 15.31 11.23
CA HIS A 407 -5.70 16.21 12.31
C HIS A 407 -6.07 15.47 13.61
N GLU A 408 -6.39 14.18 13.54
CA GLU A 408 -6.68 13.36 14.72
C GLU A 408 -5.40 12.99 15.46
N ASP A 409 -4.30 12.72 14.75
CA ASP A 409 -2.97 12.52 15.35
C ASP A 409 -2.51 13.80 16.08
N ALA A 410 -2.65 14.96 15.42
CA ALA A 410 -2.31 16.24 16.04
C ALA A 410 -3.15 16.53 17.30
N ARG A 411 -4.46 16.24 17.26
CA ARG A 411 -5.36 16.38 18.42
C ARG A 411 -4.92 15.47 19.58
N ALA A 412 -4.64 14.19 19.29
CA ALA A 412 -4.20 13.23 20.29
C ALA A 412 -2.89 13.67 20.95
N TYR A 413 -1.95 14.22 20.17
CA TYR A 413 -0.70 14.78 20.69
C TYR A 413 -0.93 15.93 21.66
N HIS A 414 -1.81 16.89 21.32
CA HIS A 414 -2.13 18.01 22.23
C HIS A 414 -2.82 17.57 23.51
N GLN A 415 -3.72 16.59 23.44
CA GLN A 415 -4.36 16.02 24.62
C GLN A 415 -3.34 15.33 25.53
N TRP A 416 -2.45 14.51 24.95
CA TRP A 416 -1.37 13.85 25.68
C TRP A 416 -0.44 14.87 26.35
N ARG A 417 -0.02 15.92 25.64
CA ARG A 417 0.80 17.02 26.18
C ARG A 417 0.15 17.73 27.36
N GLN A 418 -1.17 17.75 27.43
CA GLN A 418 -1.95 18.35 28.52
C GLN A 418 -2.28 17.36 29.65
N GLY A 419 -1.79 16.12 29.59
CA GLY A 419 -2.11 15.06 30.54
C GLY A 419 -3.55 14.55 30.47
N ARG A 420 -4.25 14.81 29.35
CA ARG A 420 -5.60 14.32 29.08
C ARG A 420 -5.54 12.99 28.33
N ASP A 421 -6.62 12.23 28.41
CA ASP A 421 -6.79 11.02 27.61
C ASP A 421 -6.82 11.35 26.11
N PRO A 422 -5.87 10.83 25.30
CA PRO A 422 -5.80 11.07 23.85
C PRO A 422 -6.99 10.49 23.06
N GLY A 423 -7.79 9.61 23.67
CA GLY A 423 -8.99 9.02 23.07
C GLY A 423 -10.28 9.82 23.32
N SER A 424 -10.24 10.85 24.15
CA SER A 424 -11.44 11.60 24.55
C SER A 424 -11.85 12.65 23.49
N PRO A 425 -13.16 12.85 23.21
CA PRO A 425 -13.63 13.98 22.41
C PRO A 425 -13.24 15.32 23.06
N LEU A 426 -13.00 16.37 22.26
CA LEU A 426 -12.91 17.74 22.79
C LEU A 426 -14.32 18.23 23.15
N GLU A 427 -14.47 18.81 24.34
CA GLU A 427 -15.68 19.54 24.78
C GLU A 427 -15.92 20.81 23.98
#